data_AF-A0A6A3CJH3-F1
#
_entry.id   AF-A0A6A3CJH3-F1
#
_cell.length_a   1.000
_cell.length_b   1.000
_cell.length_c   1.000
_cell.angle_alpha   90.00
_cell.angle_beta   90.00
_cell.angle_gamma   90.00
#
_symmetry.space_group_name_H-M   'P 1'
#
loop_
_entity.id
_entity.type
_entity.pdbx_description
1 polymer ?
#
loop_
_entity_poly.entity_id
_entity_poly.type
_entity_poly.pdbx_seq_one_letter_code
_entity_poly.pdbx_strand_id
1 'polypeptide(L)'
;MVSKSIGIALGIALANCFGSSTSFALASFGVVTWIHMYCNLKSHQSIQLKTLNPYRASLVFSEYLLSGQAPSIKEVNAEEPLFPDLLFLNFISANREQSDALSSEAKQPASEIEVRLQLGSKLSDAVNNKEDALALFSLYKDEGYILAEQEGKFCCLKKVVRHKQDMLKSLFQVNYLYWLERNAGIESRGASNDCRQGGRLRISLEYVQREFNHVKMDSESVGWVTDGLIARPLLNRIRPVCEAV
;
A
#
# COMPACT_ATOMS: atom_id res chain seq x y z
N MET A 1 31.65 19.25 -1.60
CA MET A 1 32.80 19.43 -0.66
C MET A 1 32.57 20.57 0.33
N VAL A 2 31.95 21.69 -0.08
CA VAL A 2 31.68 22.87 0.77
C VAL A 2 30.89 22.57 2.05
N SER A 3 29.87 21.70 1.99
CA SER A 3 29.05 21.36 3.18
C SER A 3 29.83 20.62 4.28
N LYS A 4 30.77 19.75 3.91
CA LYS A 4 31.60 19.00 4.87
C LYS A 4 32.57 19.91 5.61
N SER A 5 33.18 20.87 4.92
CA SER A 5 34.09 21.86 5.49
C SER A 5 33.38 22.86 6.43
N ILE A 6 32.16 23.28 6.11
CA ILE A 6 31.35 24.17 6.98
C ILE A 6 30.98 23.47 8.29
N GLY A 7 30.56 22.21 8.23
CA GLY A 7 30.22 21.44 9.43
C GLY A 7 31.41 21.25 10.37
N ILE A 8 32.60 20.98 9.83
CA ILE A 8 33.84 20.84 10.61
C ILE A 8 34.23 22.18 11.26
N ALA A 9 34.19 23.29 10.50
CA ALA A 9 34.51 24.62 11.03
C ALA A 9 33.54 25.04 12.15
N LEU A 10 32.23 24.77 11.98
CA LEU A 10 31.21 25.03 12.99
C LEU A 10 31.44 24.16 14.25
N GLY A 11 31.77 22.88 14.08
CA GLY A 11 32.10 21.98 15.18
C GLY A 11 33.30 22.47 16.00
N ILE A 12 34.36 22.94 15.34
CA ILE A 12 35.54 23.51 15.99
C ILE A 12 35.19 24.80 16.73
N ALA A 13 34.40 25.68 16.11
CA ALA A 13 33.95 26.93 16.75
C ALA A 13 33.13 26.67 18.01
N LEU A 14 32.17 25.74 17.96
CA LEU A 14 31.35 25.36 19.12
C LEU A 14 32.20 24.72 20.23
N ALA A 15 33.15 23.86 19.88
CA ALA A 15 34.07 23.26 20.86
C ALA A 15 34.92 24.32 21.58
N ASN A 16 35.38 25.34 20.85
CA ASN A 16 36.15 26.44 21.43
C ASN A 16 35.31 27.40 22.29
N CYS A 17 34.03 27.61 21.95
CA CYS A 17 33.13 28.47 22.73
C CYS A 17 32.68 27.84 24.06
N PHE A 18 32.43 26.53 24.09
CA PHE A 18 31.87 25.86 25.28
C PHE A 18 32.93 25.25 26.22
N GLY A 19 34.20 25.19 25.80
CA GLY A 19 35.28 24.65 26.61
C GLY A 19 35.07 23.17 26.99
N SER A 20 35.50 22.77 28.18
CA SER A 20 35.45 21.37 28.66
C SER A 20 34.13 20.97 29.35
N SER A 21 33.08 21.80 29.29
CA SER A 21 31.83 21.52 30.00
C SER A 21 31.03 20.39 29.34
N THR A 22 30.97 19.24 30.01
CA THR A 22 30.24 18.06 29.55
C THR A 22 28.77 18.35 29.27
N SER A 23 28.11 19.18 30.09
CA SER A 23 26.68 19.51 29.92
C SER A 23 26.42 20.30 28.63
N PHE A 24 27.26 21.30 28.32
CA PHE A 24 27.14 22.07 27.09
C PHE A 24 27.53 21.25 25.85
N ALA A 25 28.52 20.36 25.99
CA ALA A 25 28.89 19.42 24.93
C ALA A 25 27.74 18.46 24.60
N LEU A 26 27.08 17.87 25.60
CA LEU A 26 25.93 16.99 25.43
C LEU A 26 24.73 17.73 24.82
N ALA A 27 24.42 18.94 25.30
CA ALA A 27 23.35 19.77 24.75
C ALA A 27 23.62 20.12 23.27
N SER A 28 24.84 20.54 22.95
CA SER A 28 25.25 20.87 21.58
C SER A 28 25.17 19.64 20.65
N PHE A 29 25.66 18.49 21.12
CA PHE A 29 25.54 17.23 20.40
C PHE A 29 24.07 16.87 20.13
N GLY A 30 23.21 16.99 21.14
CA GLY A 30 21.77 16.74 21.00
C GLY A 30 21.11 17.62 19.94
N VAL A 31 21.37 18.94 19.99
CA VAL A 31 20.81 19.90 19.02
C VAL A 31 21.30 19.62 17.59
N VAL A 32 22.61 19.42 17.40
CA VAL A 32 23.18 19.12 16.08
C VAL A 32 22.64 17.80 15.54
N THR A 33 22.51 16.77 16.39
CA THR A 33 21.93 15.48 16.02
C THR A 33 20.47 15.62 15.61
N TRP A 34 19.68 16.40 16.36
CA TRP A 34 18.28 16.68 16.03
C TRP A 34 18.14 17.39 14.68
N ILE A 35 18.94 18.44 14.44
CA ILE A 35 18.95 19.17 13.15
C ILE A 35 19.35 18.23 12.01
N HIS A 36 20.40 17.43 12.19
CA HIS A 36 20.85 16.47 11.18
C HIS A 36 19.77 15.44 10.86
N MET A 37 19.11 14.89 11.88
CA MET A 37 17.99 13.96 11.71
C MET A 37 16.82 14.62 10.98
N TYR A 38 16.45 15.84 11.36
CA TYR A 38 15.39 16.61 10.70
C TYR A 38 15.69 16.85 9.21
N CYS A 39 16.92 17.28 8.88
CA CYS A 39 17.34 17.50 7.49
C CYS A 39 17.32 16.20 6.68
N ASN A 40 17.77 15.09 7.25
CA ASN A 40 17.70 13.78 6.58
C ASN A 40 16.24 13.36 6.36
N LEU A 41 15.35 13.55 7.34
CA LEU A 41 13.93 13.27 7.18
C LEU A 41 13.31 14.11 6.07
N LYS A 42 13.60 15.42 6.02
CA LYS A 42 13.13 16.31 4.95
C LYS A 42 13.69 15.91 3.58
N SER A 43 14.94 15.50 3.53
CA SER A 43 15.57 14.97 2.31
C SER A 43 14.83 13.72 1.82
N HIS A 44 14.56 12.75 2.69
CA HIS A 44 13.78 11.57 2.34
C HIS A 44 12.35 11.91 1.87
N GLN A 45 11.67 12.85 2.54
CA GLN A 45 10.33 13.32 2.14
C GLN A 45 10.30 13.99 0.77
N SER A 46 11.42 14.54 0.30
CA SER A 46 11.49 15.16 -1.03
C SER A 46 11.54 14.14 -2.18
N ILE A 47 11.79 12.86 -1.87
CA ILE A 47 11.84 11.80 -2.86
C ILE A 47 10.41 11.40 -3.24
N GLN A 48 10.06 11.66 -4.49
CA GLN A 48 8.79 11.22 -5.07
C GLN A 48 8.91 9.79 -5.60
N LEU A 49 8.42 8.82 -4.84
CA LEU A 49 8.42 7.42 -5.27
C LEU A 49 7.25 7.19 -6.23
N LYS A 50 7.59 6.82 -7.47
CA LYS A 50 6.61 6.53 -8.53
C LYS A 50 6.10 5.09 -8.51
N THR A 51 6.70 4.21 -7.71
CA THR A 51 6.34 2.80 -7.64
C THR A 51 5.24 2.59 -6.63
N LEU A 52 4.38 1.61 -6.86
CA LEU A 52 3.24 1.32 -6.00
C LEU A 52 3.58 0.22 -4.99
N ASN A 53 3.54 0.52 -3.70
CA ASN A 53 3.48 -0.47 -2.62
C ASN A 53 2.01 -0.64 -2.18
N PRO A 54 1.66 -1.59 -1.28
CA PRO A 54 0.28 -1.82 -0.88
C PRO A 54 -0.45 -0.56 -0.35
N TYR A 55 0.23 0.23 0.47
CA TYR A 55 -0.34 1.46 1.03
C TYR A 55 -0.59 2.53 -0.05
N ARG A 56 0.44 2.90 -0.83
CA ARG A 56 0.32 3.88 -1.92
C ARG A 56 -0.70 3.47 -2.97
N ALA A 57 -0.71 2.20 -3.36
CA ALA A 57 -1.70 1.69 -4.30
C ALA A 57 -3.12 1.79 -3.73
N SER A 58 -3.32 1.48 -2.45
CA SER A 58 -4.63 1.58 -1.83
C SER A 58 -5.11 3.03 -1.73
N LEU A 59 -4.22 3.99 -1.45
CA LEU A 59 -4.55 5.41 -1.54
C LEU A 59 -4.97 5.82 -2.95
N VAL A 60 -4.16 5.48 -3.96
CA VAL A 60 -4.46 5.79 -5.37
C VAL A 60 -5.81 5.22 -5.79
N PHE A 61 -6.05 3.94 -5.48
CA PHE A 61 -7.26 3.25 -5.88
C PHE A 61 -8.49 3.71 -5.10
N SER A 62 -8.38 3.96 -3.80
CA SER A 62 -9.50 4.46 -3.00
C SER A 62 -9.92 5.86 -3.44
N GLU A 63 -8.97 6.76 -3.69
CA GLU A 63 -9.27 8.09 -4.21
C GLU A 63 -9.87 8.01 -5.62
N TYR A 64 -9.35 7.14 -6.49
CA TYR A 64 -9.93 6.92 -7.82
C TYR A 64 -11.37 6.38 -7.76
N LEU A 65 -11.66 5.45 -6.85
CA LEU A 65 -13.02 4.92 -6.67
C LEU A 65 -14.02 5.97 -6.19
N LEU A 66 -13.55 7.02 -5.49
CA LEU A 66 -14.38 8.10 -4.96
C LEU A 66 -14.53 9.26 -5.96
N SER A 67 -13.43 9.71 -6.56
CA SER A 67 -13.37 10.92 -7.40
C SER A 67 -13.40 10.62 -8.91
N GLY A 68 -13.07 9.39 -9.31
CA GLY A 68 -12.80 9.03 -10.70
C GLY A 68 -11.45 9.54 -11.23
N GLN A 69 -10.58 10.09 -10.38
CA GLN A 69 -9.29 10.66 -10.78
C GLN A 69 -8.14 10.00 -10.00
N ALA A 70 -7.04 9.73 -10.71
CA ALA A 70 -5.82 9.23 -10.07
C ALA A 70 -5.06 10.39 -9.40
N PRO A 71 -4.79 10.32 -8.10
CA PRO A 71 -4.06 11.38 -7.41
C PRO A 71 -2.60 11.43 -7.86
N SER A 72 -1.99 12.61 -7.73
CA SER A 72 -0.61 12.83 -8.13
C SER A 72 0.37 12.11 -7.19
N ILE A 73 1.57 11.84 -7.71
CA ILE A 73 2.66 11.22 -6.94
C ILE A 73 2.98 12.02 -5.67
N LYS A 74 2.93 13.35 -5.76
CA LYS A 74 3.26 14.24 -4.63
C LYS A 74 2.27 14.10 -3.49
N GLU A 75 0.98 14.03 -3.81
CA GLU A 75 -0.10 13.92 -2.82
C GLU A 75 -0.01 12.59 -2.06
N VAL A 76 0.14 11.48 -2.78
CA VAL A 76 0.21 10.15 -2.15
C VAL A 76 1.50 9.96 -1.34
N ASN A 77 2.65 10.42 -1.83
CA ASN A 77 3.91 10.35 -1.05
C ASN A 77 3.89 11.26 0.19
N ALA A 78 3.06 12.30 0.21
CA ALA A 78 2.92 13.16 1.38
C ALA A 78 2.18 12.46 2.54
N GLU A 79 1.26 11.55 2.21
CA GLU A 79 0.46 10.78 3.17
C GLU A 79 1.13 9.49 3.66
N GLU A 80 2.15 8.98 2.96
CA GLU A 80 2.83 7.76 3.35
C GLU A 80 3.53 7.91 4.71
N PRO A 81 3.24 7.03 5.70
CA PRO A 81 3.86 7.12 7.01
C PRO A 81 5.36 6.80 6.90
N LEU A 82 6.20 7.69 7.42
CA LEU A 82 7.65 7.48 7.45
C LEU A 82 8.06 6.40 8.45
N PHE A 83 7.32 6.29 9.55
CA PHE A 83 7.58 5.34 10.61
C PHE A 83 6.29 4.58 10.96
N PRO A 84 5.92 3.55 10.18
CA PRO A 84 4.67 2.81 10.38
C PRO A 84 4.51 2.27 11.81
N ASP A 85 5.60 1.75 12.38
CA ASP A 85 5.59 1.11 13.71
C ASP A 85 5.72 2.08 14.89
N LEU A 86 6.02 3.36 14.63
CA LEU A 86 6.27 4.39 15.67
C LEU A 86 5.29 5.55 15.51
N LEU A 87 4.03 5.29 15.85
CA LEU A 87 2.91 6.24 15.71
C LEU A 87 3.20 7.64 16.30
N PHE A 88 3.97 7.73 17.38
CA PHE A 88 4.36 9.00 18.00
C PHE A 88 5.29 9.85 17.13
N LEU A 89 6.18 9.24 16.32
CA LEU A 89 7.06 9.97 15.40
C LEU A 89 6.31 10.44 14.15
N ASN A 90 5.26 9.71 13.73
CA ASN A 90 4.37 10.18 12.67
C ASN A 90 3.63 11.46 13.10
N PHE A 91 3.25 11.61 14.38
CA PHE A 91 2.59 12.83 14.89
C PHE A 91 3.49 14.07 14.82
N ILE A 92 4.78 13.94 15.14
CA ILE A 92 5.76 15.04 15.01
C ILE A 92 5.93 15.43 13.52
N SER A 93 5.82 14.44 12.63
CA SER A 93 5.83 14.63 11.18
C SER A 93 4.49 15.15 10.63
N ALA A 94 3.38 15.02 11.36
CA ALA A 94 2.02 15.36 10.94
C ALA A 94 1.64 16.82 11.15
N ASN A 95 2.48 17.64 11.78
CA ASN A 95 2.38 19.12 11.75
C ASN A 95 2.70 19.72 10.35
N ARG A 96 2.61 18.90 9.30
CA ARG A 96 2.68 19.34 7.92
C ARG A 96 1.37 20.04 7.60
N GLU A 97 1.46 21.09 6.79
CA GLU A 97 0.32 21.66 6.07
C GLU A 97 -0.56 20.51 5.60
N GLN A 98 -1.72 20.38 6.24
CA GLN A 98 -2.69 19.35 5.98
C GLN A 98 -3.20 19.64 4.58
N SER A 99 -2.54 19.02 3.61
CA SER A 99 -2.88 19.14 2.21
C SER A 99 -4.18 18.36 2.07
N ASP A 100 -5.31 19.06 2.06
CA ASP A 100 -6.67 18.56 1.78
C ASP A 100 -6.81 17.92 0.38
N ALA A 101 -5.71 17.60 -0.29
CA ALA A 101 -5.69 17.06 -1.63
C ALA A 101 -6.18 15.60 -1.73
N LEU A 102 -6.12 14.83 -0.63
CA LEU A 102 -6.64 13.47 -0.56
C LEU A 102 -7.76 13.39 0.46
N SER A 103 -8.87 12.77 0.08
CA SER A 103 -10.05 12.63 0.93
C SER A 103 -9.74 11.81 2.19
N SER A 104 -10.31 12.20 3.33
CA SER A 104 -10.24 11.39 4.56
C SER A 104 -10.78 9.97 4.33
N GLU A 105 -11.78 9.88 3.48
CA GLU A 105 -12.48 8.68 3.03
C GLU A 105 -11.58 7.74 2.23
N ALA A 106 -10.55 8.23 1.53
CA ALA A 106 -9.55 7.40 0.86
C ALA A 106 -8.42 6.95 1.79
N LYS A 107 -8.09 7.75 2.82
CA LYS A 107 -7.00 7.44 3.78
C LYS A 107 -7.33 6.25 4.68
N GLN A 108 -8.57 6.17 5.16
CA GLN A 108 -9.01 5.08 6.03
C GLN A 108 -8.87 3.68 5.35
N PRO A 109 -9.40 3.45 4.13
CA PRO A 109 -9.19 2.19 3.40
C PRO A 109 -7.73 1.80 3.27
N ALA A 110 -6.83 2.76 2.97
CA ALA A 110 -5.42 2.43 2.78
C ALA A 110 -4.78 1.83 4.04
N SER A 111 -5.10 2.40 5.21
CA SER A 111 -4.60 1.88 6.50
C SER A 111 -5.23 0.53 6.87
N GLU A 112 -6.53 0.34 6.66
CA GLU A 112 -7.21 -0.90 7.00
C GLU A 112 -6.86 -2.05 6.04
N ILE A 113 -6.76 -1.76 4.73
CA ILE A 113 -6.38 -2.74 3.71
C ILE A 113 -4.94 -3.19 3.94
N GLU A 114 -4.01 -2.30 4.26
CA GLU A 114 -2.61 -2.68 4.53
C GLU A 114 -2.50 -3.75 5.62
N VAL A 115 -3.33 -3.67 6.66
CA VAL A 115 -3.36 -4.63 7.77
C VAL A 115 -4.16 -5.91 7.43
N ARG A 116 -5.26 -5.79 6.67
CA ARG A 116 -6.14 -6.91 6.30
C ARG A 116 -5.60 -7.73 5.11
N LEU A 117 -4.74 -7.16 4.28
CA LEU A 117 -4.24 -7.76 3.04
C LEU A 117 -3.16 -8.81 3.33
N GLN A 118 -3.37 -10.01 2.82
CA GLN A 118 -2.37 -11.07 2.81
C GLN A 118 -2.04 -11.48 1.39
N LEU A 119 -0.83 -11.13 0.96
CA LEU A 119 -0.32 -11.50 -0.37
C LEU A 119 0.44 -12.82 -0.29
N GLY A 120 0.08 -13.80 -1.11
CA GLY A 120 0.74 -15.11 -1.17
C GLY A 120 0.28 -16.11 -0.11
N SER A 121 -0.96 -16.01 0.38
CA SER A 121 -1.55 -16.97 1.32
C SER A 121 -1.58 -18.40 0.74
N LYS A 122 -1.73 -19.43 1.57
CA LYS A 122 -2.02 -20.79 1.09
C LYS A 122 -3.51 -20.90 0.80
N LEU A 123 -3.88 -21.84 -0.07
CA LEU A 123 -5.31 -22.13 -0.34
C LEU A 123 -6.03 -22.59 0.93
N SER A 124 -5.34 -23.33 1.81
CA SER A 124 -5.84 -23.74 3.12
C SER A 124 -6.20 -22.57 4.03
N ASP A 125 -5.57 -21.41 3.82
CA ASP A 125 -5.75 -20.21 4.66
C ASP A 125 -6.85 -19.29 4.09
N ALA A 126 -7.49 -19.72 2.99
CA ALA A 126 -8.51 -18.96 2.27
C ALA A 126 -9.82 -19.75 2.10
N VAL A 127 -9.81 -21.05 2.38
CA VAL A 127 -10.89 -21.98 2.04
C VAL A 127 -11.04 -23.05 3.11
N ASN A 128 -12.28 -23.27 3.56
CA ASN A 128 -12.61 -24.25 4.61
C ASN A 128 -13.16 -25.58 4.06
N ASN A 129 -13.66 -25.60 2.82
CA ASN A 129 -14.30 -26.78 2.21
C ASN A 129 -13.98 -26.90 0.71
N LYS A 130 -14.34 -28.03 0.11
CA LYS A 130 -14.02 -28.31 -1.29
C LYS A 130 -14.83 -27.43 -2.25
N GLU A 131 -16.06 -27.12 -1.88
CA GLU A 131 -17.02 -26.36 -2.67
C GLU A 131 -16.54 -24.92 -2.91
N ASP A 132 -16.03 -24.28 -1.86
CA ASP A 132 -15.43 -22.94 -1.89
C ASP A 132 -14.19 -22.90 -2.79
N ALA A 133 -13.33 -23.91 -2.72
CA ALA A 133 -12.16 -24.01 -3.59
C ALA A 133 -12.58 -24.10 -5.06
N LEU A 134 -13.51 -25.00 -5.38
CA LEU A 134 -14.02 -25.17 -6.74
C LEU A 134 -14.69 -23.90 -7.28
N ALA A 135 -15.47 -23.20 -6.44
CA ALA A 135 -16.11 -21.95 -6.79
C ALA A 135 -15.06 -20.86 -7.13
N LEU A 136 -14.03 -20.72 -6.30
CA LEU A 136 -12.93 -19.77 -6.53
C LEU A 136 -12.15 -20.10 -7.81
N PHE A 137 -11.79 -21.37 -8.03
CA PHE A 137 -11.09 -21.77 -9.26
C PHE A 137 -11.92 -21.53 -10.51
N SER A 138 -13.23 -21.77 -10.45
CA SER A 138 -14.17 -21.51 -11.55
C SER A 138 -14.29 -20.01 -11.85
N LEU A 139 -14.46 -19.18 -10.81
CA LEU A 139 -14.60 -17.73 -10.96
C LEU A 139 -13.34 -17.09 -11.55
N TYR A 140 -12.17 -17.43 -11.02
CA TYR A 140 -10.90 -16.82 -11.39
C TYR A 140 -10.18 -17.57 -12.52
N LYS A 141 -10.85 -18.46 -13.27
CA LYS A 141 -10.19 -19.33 -14.27
C LYS A 141 -9.27 -18.55 -15.22
N ASP A 142 -9.71 -17.37 -15.65
CA ASP A 142 -9.03 -16.51 -16.62
C ASP A 142 -8.07 -15.50 -15.99
N GLU A 143 -7.98 -15.45 -14.67
CA GLU A 143 -7.15 -14.49 -13.92
C GLU A 143 -5.84 -15.12 -13.40
N GLY A 144 -4.82 -14.27 -13.21
CA GLY A 144 -3.50 -14.68 -12.68
C GLY A 144 -3.43 -14.80 -11.15
N TYR A 145 -4.50 -14.45 -10.46
CA TYR A 145 -4.63 -14.50 -9.01
C TYR A 145 -6.00 -15.07 -8.63
N ILE A 146 -6.14 -15.44 -7.36
CA ILE A 146 -7.42 -15.80 -6.74
C ILE A 146 -7.53 -14.95 -5.48
N LEU A 147 -8.70 -14.38 -5.24
CA LEU A 147 -8.97 -13.57 -4.06
C LEU A 147 -10.10 -14.20 -3.26
N ALA A 148 -9.90 -14.30 -1.96
CA ALA A 148 -10.87 -14.78 -0.99
C ALA A 148 -10.83 -13.91 0.26
N GLU A 149 -11.93 -13.88 1.01
CA GLU A 149 -11.99 -13.25 2.32
C GLU A 149 -12.22 -14.31 3.39
N GLN A 150 -11.38 -14.32 4.42
CA GLN A 150 -11.51 -15.19 5.57
C GLN A 150 -11.26 -14.40 6.85
N GLU A 151 -12.22 -14.42 7.78
CA GLU A 151 -12.12 -13.73 9.08
C GLU A 151 -11.75 -12.24 8.96
N GLY A 152 -12.30 -11.56 7.94
CA GLY A 152 -12.03 -10.16 7.66
C GLY A 152 -10.68 -9.88 6.98
N LYS A 153 -9.90 -10.91 6.62
CA LYS A 153 -8.63 -10.75 5.88
C LYS A 153 -8.80 -11.05 4.41
N PHE A 154 -8.14 -10.26 3.57
CA PHE A 154 -8.13 -10.43 2.12
C PHE A 154 -6.94 -11.31 1.70
N CYS A 155 -7.21 -12.58 1.44
CA CYS A 155 -6.21 -13.56 1.04
C CYS A 155 -6.05 -13.56 -0.49
N CYS A 156 -4.94 -12.99 -0.96
CA CYS A 156 -4.55 -12.99 -2.37
C CYS A 156 -3.61 -14.16 -2.67
N LEU A 157 -4.08 -15.10 -3.48
CA LEU A 157 -3.34 -16.30 -3.89
C LEU A 157 -2.78 -16.09 -5.29
N LYS A 158 -1.47 -16.28 -5.46
CA LYS A 158 -0.83 -16.13 -6.78
C LYS A 158 -0.82 -17.46 -7.55
N LYS A 159 -1.28 -17.45 -8.81
CA LYS A 159 -1.06 -18.59 -9.72
C LYS A 159 0.37 -18.54 -10.26
N VAL A 160 1.01 -19.71 -10.37
CA VAL A 160 2.47 -19.85 -10.63
C VAL A 160 2.98 -19.12 -11.89
N VAL A 161 2.14 -18.85 -12.89
CA VAL A 161 2.59 -18.56 -14.26
C VAL A 161 2.34 -17.10 -14.72
N ARG A 162 1.90 -16.16 -13.87
CA ARG A 162 1.44 -14.85 -14.39
C ARG A 162 2.05 -13.56 -13.78
N HIS A 163 1.79 -12.47 -14.51
CA HIS A 163 2.50 -11.20 -14.65
C HIS A 163 2.61 -10.41 -13.33
N LYS A 164 3.60 -9.51 -13.21
CA LYS A 164 3.76 -8.65 -12.01
C LYS A 164 2.52 -7.77 -11.76
N GLN A 165 1.80 -7.45 -12.82
CA GLN A 165 0.58 -6.65 -12.82
C GLN A 165 -0.61 -7.34 -12.14
N ASP A 166 -0.65 -8.67 -12.07
CA ASP A 166 -1.77 -9.40 -11.44
C ASP A 166 -1.89 -9.05 -9.94
N MET A 167 -0.77 -8.78 -9.28
CA MET A 167 -0.75 -8.36 -7.87
C MET A 167 -1.32 -6.94 -7.69
N LEU A 168 -1.09 -6.07 -8.67
CA LEU A 168 -1.65 -4.73 -8.65
C LEU A 168 -3.16 -4.78 -8.92
N LYS A 169 -3.57 -5.61 -9.89
CA LYS A 169 -4.97 -5.88 -10.22
C LYS A 169 -5.73 -6.49 -9.04
N SER A 170 -5.13 -7.44 -8.32
CA SER A 170 -5.73 -8.02 -7.12
C SER A 170 -5.92 -6.97 -6.03
N LEU A 171 -4.97 -6.05 -5.86
CA LEU A 171 -5.10 -4.98 -4.88
C LEU A 171 -6.19 -3.96 -5.27
N PHE A 172 -6.33 -3.65 -6.56
CA PHE A 172 -7.45 -2.85 -7.04
C PHE A 172 -8.80 -3.52 -6.73
N GLN A 173 -8.89 -4.85 -6.93
CA GLN A 173 -10.08 -5.61 -6.52
C GLN A 173 -10.34 -5.54 -5.02
N VAL A 174 -9.31 -5.64 -4.17
CA VAL A 174 -9.44 -5.51 -2.72
C VAL A 174 -9.96 -4.13 -2.33
N ASN A 175 -9.47 -3.06 -2.95
CA ASN A 175 -9.98 -1.71 -2.71
C ASN A 175 -11.46 -1.60 -3.08
N TYR A 176 -11.87 -2.19 -4.20
CA TYR A 176 -13.28 -2.21 -4.58
C TYR A 176 -14.13 -3.10 -3.66
N LEU A 177 -13.62 -4.24 -3.20
CA LEU A 177 -14.31 -5.07 -2.19
C LEU A 177 -14.53 -4.31 -0.89
N TYR A 178 -13.51 -3.58 -0.42
CA TYR A 178 -13.62 -2.72 0.75
C TYR A 178 -14.65 -1.61 0.54
N TRP A 179 -14.65 -0.99 -0.65
CA TRP A 179 -15.64 0.01 -1.03
C TRP A 179 -17.07 -0.55 -1.01
N LEU A 180 -17.29 -1.77 -1.52
CA LEU A 180 -18.60 -2.45 -1.49
C LEU A 180 -19.07 -2.74 -0.06
N GLU A 181 -18.16 -3.13 0.83
CA GLU A 181 -18.44 -3.39 2.26
C GLU A 181 -18.89 -2.11 2.96
N ARG A 182 -18.13 -1.01 2.78
CA ARG A 182 -18.39 0.25 3.48
C ARG A 182 -19.51 1.10 2.88
N ASN A 183 -19.63 1.16 1.56
CA ASN A 183 -20.54 2.08 0.88
C ASN A 183 -21.82 1.42 0.35
N ALA A 184 -21.76 0.14 -0.02
CA ALA A 184 -22.91 -0.60 -0.55
C ALA A 184 -23.54 -1.56 0.46
N GLY A 185 -22.92 -1.76 1.65
CA GLY A 185 -23.39 -2.69 2.67
C GLY A 185 -23.33 -4.16 2.22
N ILE A 186 -22.51 -4.48 1.22
CA ILE A 186 -22.35 -5.84 0.69
C ILE A 186 -21.20 -6.52 1.43
N GLU A 187 -21.54 -7.24 2.50
CA GLU A 187 -20.60 -8.00 3.32
C GLU A 187 -20.29 -9.39 2.71
N SER A 188 -19.19 -10.01 3.15
CA SER A 188 -18.85 -11.37 2.71
C SER A 188 -19.83 -12.41 3.28
N ARG A 189 -20.28 -13.33 2.42
CA ARG A 189 -21.16 -14.46 2.80
C ARG A 189 -20.50 -15.81 2.62
N GLY A 190 -19.16 -15.83 2.57
CA GLY A 190 -18.34 -17.00 2.28
C GLY A 190 -18.04 -17.17 0.79
N ALA A 191 -16.91 -17.81 0.48
CA ALA A 191 -16.35 -17.86 -0.87
C ALA A 191 -17.31 -18.43 -1.92
N SER A 192 -17.98 -19.55 -1.65
CA SER A 192 -18.95 -20.15 -2.58
C SER A 192 -20.15 -19.24 -2.88
N ASN A 193 -20.70 -18.53 -1.89
CA ASN A 193 -21.80 -17.59 -2.09
C ASN A 193 -21.33 -16.33 -2.83
N ASP A 194 -20.16 -15.81 -2.46
CA ASP A 194 -19.59 -14.60 -3.06
C ASP A 194 -19.17 -14.83 -4.52
N CYS A 195 -18.93 -16.08 -4.93
CA CYS A 195 -18.63 -16.46 -6.30
C CYS A 195 -19.87 -16.65 -7.20
N ARG A 196 -21.07 -16.80 -6.63
CA ARG A 196 -22.32 -16.98 -7.40
C ARG A 196 -22.74 -15.67 -8.07
N GLN A 197 -23.74 -15.76 -8.94
CA GLN A 197 -24.33 -14.59 -9.59
C GLN A 197 -24.88 -13.61 -8.54
N GLY A 198 -24.47 -12.34 -8.63
CA GLY A 198 -24.78 -11.31 -7.62
C GLY A 198 -23.94 -11.42 -6.33
N GLY A 199 -23.01 -12.36 -6.25
CA GLY A 199 -22.07 -12.48 -5.14
C GLY A 199 -20.97 -11.41 -5.19
N ARG A 200 -20.44 -11.05 -4.02
CA ARG A 200 -19.47 -9.95 -3.85
C ARG A 200 -18.17 -10.15 -4.65
N LEU A 201 -17.61 -11.36 -4.65
CA LEU A 201 -16.40 -11.68 -5.41
C LEU A 201 -16.67 -11.65 -6.93
N ARG A 202 -17.84 -12.08 -7.36
CA ARG A 202 -18.26 -12.00 -8.78
C ARG A 202 -18.40 -10.55 -9.24
N ILE A 203 -19.17 -9.74 -8.51
CA ILE A 203 -19.38 -8.31 -8.81
C ILE A 203 -18.05 -7.57 -8.86
N SER A 204 -17.19 -7.79 -7.87
CA SER A 204 -15.88 -7.13 -7.82
C SER A 204 -14.95 -7.54 -8.95
N LEU A 205 -14.95 -8.82 -9.34
CA LEU A 205 -14.13 -9.28 -10.46
C LEU A 205 -14.61 -8.67 -11.79
N GLU A 206 -15.92 -8.65 -12.04
CA GLU A 206 -16.49 -8.05 -13.25
C GLU A 206 -16.17 -6.55 -13.36
N TYR A 207 -16.26 -5.81 -12.24
CA TYR A 207 -15.86 -4.41 -12.19
C TYR A 207 -14.38 -4.23 -12.53
N VAL A 208 -13.49 -5.01 -11.92
CA VAL A 208 -12.04 -4.92 -12.15
C VAL A 208 -11.66 -5.28 -13.58
N GLN A 209 -12.31 -6.28 -14.18
CA GLN A 209 -12.06 -6.64 -15.57
C GLN A 209 -12.40 -5.50 -16.54
N ARG A 210 -13.40 -4.68 -16.21
CA ARG A 210 -13.79 -3.52 -17.01
C ARG A 210 -12.92 -2.29 -16.72
N GLU A 211 -12.71 -1.96 -15.45
CA GLU A 211 -12.16 -0.66 -15.04
C GLU A 211 -10.64 -0.63 -14.85
N PHE A 212 -9.99 -1.77 -14.61
CA PHE A 212 -8.57 -1.77 -14.22
C PHE A 212 -7.66 -1.14 -15.27
N ASN A 213 -7.94 -1.32 -16.57
CA ASN A 213 -7.16 -0.70 -17.63
C ASN A 213 -7.34 0.82 -17.66
N HIS A 214 -8.52 1.35 -17.33
CA HIS A 214 -8.77 2.78 -17.24
C HIS A 214 -7.98 3.39 -16.09
N VAL A 215 -8.13 2.83 -14.88
CA VAL A 215 -7.40 3.27 -13.68
C VAL A 215 -5.89 3.24 -13.92
N LYS A 216 -5.41 2.20 -14.63
CA LYS A 216 -4.00 2.06 -15.00
C LYS A 216 -3.54 3.22 -15.88
N MET A 217 -4.22 3.47 -16.98
CA MET A 217 -3.85 4.53 -17.93
C MET A 217 -3.90 5.90 -17.27
N ASP A 218 -4.93 6.16 -16.45
CA ASP A 218 -5.08 7.42 -15.74
C ASP A 218 -3.97 7.61 -14.70
N SER A 219 -3.62 6.54 -13.98
CA SER A 219 -2.49 6.55 -13.03
C SER A 219 -1.14 6.80 -13.73
N GLU A 220 -0.92 6.18 -14.89
CA GLU A 220 0.28 6.39 -15.70
C GLU A 220 0.35 7.82 -16.24
N SER A 221 -0.79 8.43 -16.59
CA SER A 221 -0.87 9.81 -17.08
C SER A 221 -0.40 10.85 -16.03
N VAL A 222 -0.60 10.56 -14.74
CA VAL A 222 -0.10 11.39 -13.63
C VAL A 222 1.28 10.92 -13.11
N GLY A 223 1.90 9.95 -13.80
CA GLY A 223 3.30 9.57 -13.65
C GLY A 223 3.57 8.33 -12.80
N TRP A 224 2.55 7.58 -12.35
CA TRP A 224 2.73 6.34 -11.61
C TRP A 224 3.30 5.22 -12.51
N VAL A 225 4.14 4.37 -11.91
CA VAL A 225 4.60 3.13 -12.54
C VAL A 225 3.68 1.99 -12.12
N THR A 226 2.86 1.49 -13.06
CA THR A 226 1.81 0.49 -12.79
C THR A 226 2.16 -0.92 -13.29
N ASP A 227 3.44 -1.19 -13.60
CA ASP A 227 3.93 -2.50 -14.06
C ASP A 227 3.69 -3.63 -13.04
N GLY A 228 3.50 -3.27 -11.76
CA GLY A 228 3.18 -4.20 -10.70
C GLY A 228 3.26 -3.57 -9.32
N LEU A 229 3.00 -4.39 -8.32
CA LEU A 229 3.05 -4.01 -6.92
C LEU A 229 4.43 -4.34 -6.32
N ILE A 230 5.08 -3.36 -5.70
CA ILE A 230 6.27 -3.54 -4.87
C ILE A 230 5.82 -4.01 -3.50
N ALA A 231 5.67 -5.32 -3.37
CA ALA A 231 5.37 -6.00 -2.13
C ALA A 231 6.27 -7.24 -1.98
N ARG A 232 6.46 -7.70 -0.74
CA ARG A 232 7.04 -9.02 -0.46
C ARG A 232 5.90 -10.00 -0.20
N PRO A 233 5.33 -10.67 -1.23
CA PRO A 233 4.33 -11.70 -1.01
C PRO A 233 4.94 -12.87 -0.24
N LEU A 234 4.12 -13.55 0.56
CA LEU A 234 4.45 -14.83 1.16
C LEU A 234 4.80 -15.86 0.07
N LEU A 235 5.63 -16.85 0.42
CA LEU A 235 6.27 -17.77 -0.52
C LEU A 235 5.31 -18.71 -1.27
N ASN A 236 4.02 -18.76 -0.91
CA ASN A 236 3.11 -19.76 -1.46
C ASN A 236 2.60 -19.36 -2.84
N ARG A 237 2.63 -20.32 -3.77
CA ARG A 237 2.07 -20.19 -5.12
C ARG A 237 1.22 -21.40 -5.43
N ILE A 238 0.06 -21.19 -6.03
CA ILE A 238 -0.84 -22.28 -6.42
C ILE A 238 -0.53 -22.69 -7.86
N ARG A 239 -0.26 -23.98 -8.07
CA ARG A 239 -0.35 -24.58 -9.41
C ARG A 239 -1.82 -24.91 -9.67
N PRO A 240 -2.46 -24.36 -10.72
CA PRO A 240 -3.72 -24.92 -11.17
C PRO A 240 -3.47 -26.39 -11.54
N VAL A 241 -4.35 -27.29 -11.08
CA VAL A 241 -4.29 -28.70 -11.45
C VAL A 241 -4.45 -28.76 -12.97
N CYS A 242 -3.48 -29.36 -13.67
CA CYS A 242 -3.63 -29.66 -15.09
C CYS A 242 -4.90 -30.50 -15.25
N GLU A 243 -5.79 -30.07 -16.14
CA GLU A 243 -6.78 -30.98 -16.72
C GLU A 243 -6.00 -32.15 -17.32
N ALA A 244 -6.06 -33.31 -16.67
CA ALA A 244 -5.66 -34.55 -17.29
C ALA A 244 -6.72 -34.85 -18.36
N VAL A 245 -6.37 -34.55 -19.61
CA VAL A 245 -7.01 -35.14 -20.80
C VAL A 245 -6.28 -36.44 -21.11
#